data_AF-E2SS54-F1
#
_entry.id   AF-E2SS54-F1
#
_cell.length_a   1.000
_cell.length_b   1.000
_cell.length_c   1.000
_cell.angle_alpha   90.00
_cell.angle_beta   90.00
_cell.angle_gamma   90.00
#
_symmetry.space_group_name_H-M   'P 1'
#
loop_
_entity.id
_entity.type
_entity.pdbx_description
1 polymer ?
#
loop_
_entity_poly.entity_id
_entity_poly.type
_entity_poly.pdbx_seq_one_letter_code
_entity_poly.pdbx_strand_id
1 'polypeptide(L)'
;MDEQVMRQSTNNEQAVNRSSMPMEFGIDRWVADKDPRVPDLQGQMLKTVYYDEIPDGEAYLKCANDGSNYTHIPNGAWLDSERTTSDPAYLLRLGVDAWSGYYFSGITSKDQTWEFDDSGQIEAYKFNFIVEVAEEDTAIGGKYIYEDKHEEAAK
;
A
#
# COMPACT_ATOMS: atom_id res chain seq x y z
N MET A 1 8.59 -18.84 -24.47
CA MET A 1 8.54 -19.18 -23.04
C MET A 1 8.27 -17.87 -22.36
N ASP A 2 7.04 -17.67 -21.89
CA ASP A 2 6.66 -16.44 -21.20
C ASP A 2 7.47 -16.35 -19.92
N GLU A 3 8.20 -15.24 -19.75
CA GLU A 3 8.89 -14.92 -18.50
C GLU A 3 7.86 -14.93 -17.38
N GLN A 4 8.05 -15.81 -16.39
CA GLN A 4 7.18 -15.90 -15.21
C GLN A 4 7.45 -14.69 -14.31
N VAL A 5 6.97 -13.53 -14.76
CA VAL A 5 6.87 -12.31 -13.97
C VAL A 5 5.50 -12.33 -13.34
N MET A 6 5.40 -12.05 -12.04
CA MET A 6 4.15 -11.53 -11.46
C MET A 6 3.78 -10.28 -12.24
N ARG A 7 2.99 -10.43 -13.30
CA ARG A 7 2.58 -9.31 -14.14
C ARG A 7 1.97 -8.28 -13.21
N GLN A 8 2.47 -7.06 -13.30
CA GLN A 8 1.89 -5.91 -12.63
C GLN A 8 0.38 -5.99 -12.83
N SER A 9 -0.32 -6.42 -11.78
CA SER A 9 -1.76 -6.32 -11.76
C SER A 9 -1.98 -4.87 -11.39
N THR A 10 -2.15 -4.04 -12.41
CA THR A 10 -2.78 -2.74 -12.24
C THR A 10 -4.22 -3.02 -11.82
N ASN A 11 -4.38 -3.42 -10.57
CA ASN A 11 -5.67 -3.39 -9.92
C ASN A 11 -5.98 -1.90 -9.86
N ASN A 12 -6.95 -1.43 -10.66
CA ASN A 12 -7.34 -0.03 -10.74
C ASN A 12 -8.16 0.39 -9.51
N GLU A 13 -7.81 -0.15 -8.36
CA GLU A 13 -8.48 0.18 -7.13
C GLU A 13 -8.05 1.57 -6.66
N GLN A 14 -9.01 2.26 -6.07
CA GLN A 14 -8.86 3.65 -5.69
C GLN A 14 -9.16 3.78 -4.20
N ALA A 15 -8.26 4.47 -3.50
CA ALA A 15 -8.55 5.02 -2.20
C ALA A 15 -9.42 6.26 -2.41
N VAL A 16 -10.58 6.30 -1.76
CA VAL A 16 -11.50 7.44 -1.83
C VAL A 16 -11.78 7.92 -0.41
N ASN A 17 -11.48 9.19 -0.13
CA ASN A 17 -11.85 9.80 1.13
C ASN A 17 -13.31 10.25 1.09
N ARG A 18 -14.19 9.52 1.78
CA ARG A 18 -15.59 9.89 1.99
C ARG A 18 -15.84 10.55 3.35
N SER A 19 -14.78 10.86 4.09
CA SER A 19 -14.82 11.55 5.38
C SER A 19 -14.77 13.06 5.18
N SER A 20 -15.29 13.79 6.16
CA SER A 20 -15.14 15.24 6.26
C SER A 20 -13.78 15.68 6.81
N MET A 21 -12.88 14.74 7.12
CA MET A 21 -11.53 14.99 7.60
C MET A 21 -10.50 14.42 6.61
N PRO A 22 -9.28 14.99 6.55
CA PRO A 22 -8.20 14.34 5.82
C PRO A 22 -7.88 12.96 6.40
N MET A 23 -7.61 12.01 5.52
CA MET A 23 -7.34 10.61 5.88
C MET A 23 -5.97 10.19 5.36
N GLU A 24 -5.25 9.40 6.14
CA GLU A 24 -4.09 8.64 5.71
C GLU A 24 -4.55 7.27 5.21
N PHE A 25 -4.04 6.91 4.03
CA PHE A 25 -4.27 5.61 3.42
C PHE A 25 -2.95 4.85 3.40
N GLY A 26 -2.97 3.65 3.94
CA GLY A 26 -1.84 2.76 4.03
C GLY A 26 -2.22 1.30 3.92
N ILE A 27 -1.23 0.45 4.06
CA ILE A 27 -1.37 -1.00 4.09
C ILE A 27 -0.51 -1.55 5.23
N ASP A 28 -0.98 -2.60 5.89
CA ASP A 28 -0.12 -3.36 6.78
C ASP A 28 0.93 -4.10 5.96
N ARG A 29 2.21 -3.97 6.31
CA ARG A 29 3.27 -4.75 5.64
C ARG A 29 3.15 -6.25 5.89
N TRP A 30 2.37 -6.65 6.89
CA TRP A 30 2.04 -8.04 7.18
C TRP A 30 0.99 -8.62 6.23
N VAL A 31 1.27 -9.80 5.65
CA VAL A 31 0.29 -10.62 4.93
C VAL A 31 -0.61 -11.38 5.92
N ALA A 32 -1.89 -11.00 5.99
CA ALA A 32 -2.86 -11.56 6.92
C ALA A 32 -3.24 -13.03 6.62
N ASP A 33 -3.23 -13.42 5.33
CA ASP A 33 -3.53 -14.78 4.88
C ASP A 33 -2.86 -15.03 3.52
N LYS A 34 -2.50 -16.28 3.23
CA LYS A 34 -1.79 -16.67 2.01
C LYS A 34 -2.29 -18.03 1.54
N ASP A 35 -2.50 -18.18 0.23
CA ASP A 35 -2.76 -19.49 -0.36
C ASP A 35 -1.49 -20.39 -0.22
N PRO A 36 -1.61 -21.65 0.24
CA PRO A 36 -0.45 -22.53 0.38
C PRO A 36 0.29 -22.82 -0.95
N ARG A 37 -0.34 -22.53 -2.11
CA ARG A 37 0.24 -22.74 -3.44
C ARG A 37 1.13 -21.60 -3.92
N VAL A 38 1.18 -20.46 -3.23
CA VAL A 38 2.04 -19.32 -3.59
C VAL A 38 3.26 -19.22 -2.67
N PRO A 39 4.41 -18.72 -3.16
CA PRO A 39 5.62 -18.54 -2.35
C PRO A 39 5.42 -17.53 -1.22
N ASP A 40 6.30 -17.58 -0.22
CA ASP A 40 6.35 -16.56 0.82
C ASP A 40 6.96 -15.25 0.27
N LEU A 41 6.36 -14.13 0.66
CA LEU A 41 6.86 -12.81 0.32
C LEU A 41 7.99 -12.41 1.28
N GLN A 42 9.13 -12.03 0.73
CA GLN A 42 10.38 -11.80 1.47
C GLN A 42 10.53 -10.36 2.02
N GLY A 43 9.45 -9.56 2.00
CA GLY A 43 9.50 -8.17 2.43
C GLY A 43 10.20 -7.26 1.41
N GLN A 44 11.03 -6.32 1.90
CA GLN A 44 11.69 -5.35 1.03
C GLN A 44 12.83 -6.00 0.26
N MET A 45 12.80 -5.86 -1.07
CA MET A 45 13.90 -6.27 -1.93
C MET A 45 15.11 -5.33 -1.72
N LEU A 46 16.19 -5.83 -1.11
CA LEU A 46 17.36 -5.02 -0.73
C LEU A 46 18.56 -5.12 -1.68
N LYS A 47 18.59 -6.10 -2.59
CA LYS A 47 19.84 -6.52 -3.24
C LYS A 47 19.85 -6.62 -4.76
N THR A 48 18.74 -6.39 -5.44
CA THR A 48 18.63 -6.69 -6.88
C THR A 48 17.80 -5.65 -7.60
N VAL A 49 18.13 -5.37 -8.86
CA VAL A 49 17.32 -4.46 -9.71
C VAL A 49 16.64 -5.26 -10.82
N TYR A 50 17.12 -6.47 -11.10
CA TYR A 50 16.66 -7.28 -12.23
C TYR A 50 16.19 -8.67 -11.80
N TYR A 51 15.30 -9.22 -12.64
CA TYR A 51 14.57 -10.47 -12.41
C TYR A 51 15.46 -11.72 -12.39
N ASP A 52 16.63 -11.66 -13.02
CA ASP A 52 17.63 -12.72 -13.07
C ASP A 52 18.57 -12.73 -11.85
N GLU A 53 18.47 -11.74 -10.98
CA GLU A 53 19.26 -11.66 -9.74
C GLU A 53 18.47 -12.12 -8.51
N ILE A 54 17.16 -12.35 -8.65
CA ILE A 54 16.29 -12.78 -7.54
C ILE A 54 16.66 -14.21 -7.14
N PRO A 55 17.01 -14.47 -5.86
CA PRO A 55 17.31 -15.81 -5.38
C PRO A 55 16.18 -16.81 -5.62
N ASP A 56 16.55 -18.05 -5.90
CA ASP A 56 15.62 -19.14 -6.18
C ASP A 56 14.61 -19.32 -5.03
N GLY A 57 13.32 -19.42 -5.37
CA GLY A 57 12.26 -19.61 -4.40
C GLY A 57 11.68 -18.31 -3.83
N GLU A 58 12.26 -17.16 -4.15
CA GLU A 58 11.84 -15.88 -3.59
C GLU A 58 10.77 -15.18 -4.43
N ALA A 59 9.89 -14.47 -3.72
CA ALA A 59 8.84 -13.65 -4.27
C ALA A 59 8.72 -12.34 -3.52
N TYR A 60 8.34 -11.29 -4.25
CA TYR A 60 8.20 -9.94 -3.71
C TYR A 60 6.93 -9.29 -4.25
N LEU A 61 6.23 -8.54 -3.40
CA LEU A 61 5.02 -7.80 -3.76
C LEU A 61 5.06 -6.41 -3.11
N LYS A 62 4.79 -5.38 -3.91
CA LYS A 62 4.84 -3.98 -3.50
C LYS A 62 3.53 -3.28 -3.84
N CYS A 63 2.95 -2.58 -2.87
CA CYS A 63 1.87 -1.62 -3.06
C CYS A 63 2.44 -0.21 -3.19
N ALA A 64 2.02 0.56 -4.19
CA ALA A 64 2.47 1.93 -4.36
C ALA A 64 1.40 2.81 -5.03
N ASN A 65 1.55 4.13 -4.93
CA ASN A 65 0.60 5.13 -5.44
C ASN A 65 1.16 5.99 -6.59
N ASP A 66 2.44 5.83 -6.93
CA ASP A 66 3.20 6.73 -7.83
C ASP A 66 3.55 6.13 -9.21
N GLY A 67 2.98 4.98 -9.56
CA GLY A 67 3.30 4.20 -10.77
C GLY A 67 4.65 3.45 -10.76
N SER A 68 5.49 3.61 -9.74
CA SER A 68 6.73 2.86 -9.54
C SER A 68 6.57 1.32 -9.47
N ASN A 69 7.29 0.61 -10.34
CA ASN A 69 7.34 -0.86 -10.36
C ASN A 69 8.24 -1.44 -9.26
N TYR A 70 8.38 -2.78 -9.24
CA TYR A 70 9.24 -3.50 -8.28
C TYR A 70 10.73 -3.12 -8.38
N THR A 71 11.22 -2.58 -9.51
CA THR A 71 12.64 -2.17 -9.63
C THR A 71 12.94 -0.86 -8.90
N HIS A 72 11.91 -0.09 -8.51
CA HIS A 72 12.07 1.15 -7.76
C HIS A 72 11.83 0.92 -6.26
N ILE A 73 12.88 0.47 -5.57
CA ILE A 73 12.88 0.03 -4.17
C ILE A 73 12.34 1.07 -3.16
N PRO A 74 12.69 2.37 -3.25
CA PRO A 74 12.37 3.34 -2.19
C PRO A 74 10.88 3.72 -2.09
N ASN A 75 10.08 3.47 -3.12
CA ASN A 75 8.71 3.98 -3.19
C ASN A 75 7.69 2.86 -3.07
N GLY A 76 6.97 2.82 -1.95
CA GLY A 76 5.87 1.90 -1.70
C GLY A 76 6.01 1.10 -0.41
N ALA A 77 5.02 0.23 -0.19
CA ALA A 77 4.96 -0.71 0.90
C ALA A 77 5.22 -2.13 0.38
N TRP A 78 6.34 -2.71 0.80
CA TRP A 78 6.68 -4.10 0.51
C TRP A 78 6.00 -5.02 1.51
N LEU A 79 5.36 -6.08 1.01
CA LEU A 79 4.63 -7.05 1.82
C LEU A 79 5.52 -8.23 2.21
N ASP A 80 5.28 -8.74 3.42
CA ASP A 80 6.10 -9.75 4.08
C ASP A 80 5.19 -10.82 4.70
N SER A 81 5.40 -12.07 4.32
CA SER A 81 4.62 -13.22 4.79
C SER A 81 5.09 -13.80 6.13
N GLU A 82 6.32 -13.49 6.54
CA GLU A 82 6.88 -13.97 7.81
C GLU A 82 6.61 -13.01 8.97
N ARG A 83 6.25 -11.76 8.67
CA ARG A 83 5.79 -10.82 9.70
C ARG A 83 4.55 -11.35 10.41
N THR A 84 4.49 -11.09 11.71
CA THR A 84 3.39 -11.51 12.59
C THR A 84 2.86 -10.36 13.44
N THR A 85 3.39 -9.15 13.22
CA THR A 85 3.00 -7.93 13.92
C THR A 85 2.64 -6.86 12.91
N SER A 86 1.58 -6.11 13.21
CA SER A 86 1.16 -4.98 12.38
C SER A 86 2.27 -3.93 12.31
N ASP A 87 2.65 -3.55 11.10
CA ASP A 87 3.59 -2.47 10.82
C ASP A 87 3.05 -1.65 9.65
N PRO A 88 2.26 -0.59 9.92
CA PRO A 88 1.60 0.21 8.91
C PRO A 88 2.62 0.91 7.99
N ALA A 89 2.31 0.92 6.70
CA ALA A 89 2.99 1.73 5.72
C ALA A 89 1.98 2.65 5.02
N TYR A 90 2.00 3.93 5.38
CA TYR A 90 1.16 4.94 4.75
C TYR A 90 1.72 5.30 3.38
N LEU A 91 0.83 5.30 2.39
CA LEU A 91 1.15 5.51 0.98
C LEU A 91 0.82 6.94 0.56
N LEU A 92 -0.28 7.50 1.07
CA LEU A 92 -0.71 8.84 0.74
C LEU A 92 -1.69 9.43 1.77
N ARG A 93 -1.80 10.76 1.74
CA ARG A 93 -2.80 11.54 2.46
C ARG A 93 -3.84 12.08 1.48
N LEU A 94 -5.12 11.88 1.78
CA LEU A 94 -6.24 12.36 0.99
C LEU A 94 -6.99 13.47 1.74
N GLY A 95 -7.16 14.61 1.08
CA GLY A 95 -8.09 15.64 1.53
C GLY A 95 -9.55 15.18 1.43
N VAL A 96 -10.48 16.02 1.91
CA VAL A 96 -11.93 15.76 1.83
C VAL A 96 -12.34 15.56 0.36
N ASP A 97 -13.14 14.52 0.11
CA ASP A 97 -13.62 14.11 -1.22
C ASP A 97 -12.53 13.78 -2.26
N ALA A 98 -11.26 13.72 -1.84
CA ALA A 98 -10.15 13.36 -2.71
C ALA A 98 -10.07 11.84 -2.93
N TRP A 99 -9.49 11.46 -4.06
CA TRP A 99 -9.21 10.08 -4.39
C TRP A 99 -7.82 9.94 -4.99
N SER A 100 -7.23 8.76 -4.85
CA SER A 100 -5.99 8.38 -5.52
C SER A 100 -6.01 6.90 -5.85
N GLY A 101 -5.40 6.55 -6.98
CA GLY A 101 -5.11 5.16 -7.29
C GLY A 101 -3.97 4.61 -6.44
N TYR A 102 -3.97 3.29 -6.30
CA TYR A 102 -2.82 2.48 -5.89
C TYR A 102 -2.75 1.26 -6.81
N TYR A 103 -1.60 0.61 -6.86
CA TYR A 103 -1.42 -0.60 -7.66
C TYR A 103 -0.42 -1.52 -6.98
N PHE A 104 -0.53 -2.81 -7.31
CA PHE A 104 0.38 -3.85 -6.85
C PHE A 104 1.32 -4.25 -7.98
N SER A 105 2.60 -4.25 -7.69
CA SER A 105 3.63 -4.79 -8.58
C SER A 105 4.40 -5.86 -7.84
N GLY A 106 4.50 -7.05 -8.43
CA GLY A 106 5.26 -8.16 -7.84
C GLY A 106 6.31 -8.69 -8.80
N ILE A 107 7.22 -9.48 -8.26
CA ILE A 107 8.20 -10.24 -9.03
C ILE A 107 8.60 -11.52 -8.28
N THR A 108 8.91 -12.58 -9.01
CA THR A 108 9.44 -13.84 -8.46
C THR A 108 10.75 -14.24 -9.14
N SER A 109 11.47 -15.16 -8.51
CA SER A 109 12.57 -15.85 -9.15
C SER A 109 12.08 -16.60 -10.41
N LYS A 110 12.98 -16.81 -11.38
CA LYS A 110 12.66 -17.54 -12.62
C LYS A 110 12.26 -18.99 -12.38
N ASP A 111 12.84 -19.59 -11.35
CA ASP A 111 12.64 -21.00 -10.99
C ASP A 111 11.42 -21.21 -10.08
N GLN A 112 10.73 -20.12 -9.69
CA GLN A 112 9.51 -20.21 -8.91
C GLN A 112 8.36 -20.75 -9.76
N THR A 113 7.73 -21.83 -9.29
CA THR A 113 6.51 -22.38 -9.91
C THR A 113 5.27 -21.98 -9.13
N TRP A 114 4.17 -21.76 -9.86
CA TRP A 114 2.88 -21.34 -9.31
C TRP A 114 1.82 -22.34 -9.71
N GLU A 115 1.15 -22.93 -8.72
CA GLU A 115 0.02 -23.83 -8.97
C GLU A 115 -1.28 -23.02 -9.07
N PHE A 116 -1.48 -22.39 -10.23
CA PHE A 116 -2.76 -21.76 -10.54
C PHE A 116 -3.87 -22.82 -10.67
N ASP A 117 -5.11 -22.43 -10.40
CA ASP A 117 -6.26 -23.29 -10.72
C ASP A 117 -6.51 -23.38 -12.23
N ASP A 118 -7.49 -24.19 -12.64
CA ASP A 118 -7.86 -24.37 -14.05
C ASP A 118 -8.33 -23.08 -14.74
N SER A 119 -8.66 -22.03 -13.96
CA SER A 119 -9.02 -20.70 -14.47
C SER A 119 -7.79 -19.79 -14.68
N GLY A 120 -6.61 -20.21 -14.22
CA GLY A 120 -5.39 -19.41 -14.24
C GLY A 120 -5.39 -18.30 -13.19
N GLN A 121 -6.25 -18.38 -12.17
CA GLN A 121 -6.38 -17.36 -11.13
C GLN A 121 -6.35 -18.01 -9.75
N ILE A 122 -5.85 -17.30 -8.74
CA ILE A 122 -5.91 -17.71 -7.34
C ILE A 122 -6.00 -16.46 -6.46
N GLU A 123 -6.69 -16.55 -5.33
CA GLU A 123 -6.60 -15.55 -4.27
C GLU A 123 -5.27 -15.73 -3.52
N ALA A 124 -4.19 -15.16 -4.07
CA ALA A 124 -2.83 -15.43 -3.63
C ALA A 124 -2.52 -14.96 -2.20
N TYR A 125 -2.78 -13.67 -1.92
CA TYR A 125 -2.43 -13.01 -0.66
C TYR A 125 -3.60 -12.15 -0.18
N LYS A 126 -3.86 -12.14 1.13
CA LYS A 126 -4.75 -11.17 1.79
C LYS A 126 -3.94 -10.29 2.72
N PHE A 127 -4.24 -9.00 2.70
CA PHE A 127 -3.56 -7.96 3.47
C PHE A 127 -4.58 -6.92 3.93
N ASN A 128 -4.23 -6.13 4.93
CA ASN A 128 -5.12 -5.16 5.53
C ASN A 128 -4.83 -3.76 4.99
N PHE A 129 -5.86 -3.11 4.44
CA PHE A 129 -5.81 -1.66 4.21
C PHE A 129 -6.01 -0.91 5.52
N ILE A 130 -5.28 0.18 5.67
CA ILE A 130 -5.33 1.05 6.83
C ILE A 130 -5.84 2.40 6.35
N VAL A 131 -6.94 2.84 6.93
CA VAL A 131 -7.59 4.12 6.60
C VAL A 131 -7.94 4.81 7.90
N GLU A 132 -7.24 5.88 8.21
CA GLU A 132 -7.43 6.60 9.47
C GLU A 132 -7.21 8.11 9.33
N VAL A 133 -7.60 8.87 10.36
CA VAL A 133 -7.38 10.32 10.38
C VAL A 133 -5.88 10.56 10.61
N ALA A 134 -5.29 11.45 9.82
CA ALA A 134 -3.87 11.78 9.96
C ALA A 134 -3.54 12.20 11.39
N GLU A 135 -2.44 11.70 11.96
CA GLU A 135 -2.05 11.98 13.35
C GLU A 135 -2.04 13.50 13.65
N GLU A 136 -1.52 14.29 12.70
CA GLU A 136 -1.48 15.76 12.78
C GLU A 136 -2.87 16.41 12.92
N ASP A 137 -3.92 15.81 12.34
CA ASP A 137 -5.28 16.32 12.36
C ASP A 137 -6.07 15.82 13.58
N THR A 138 -5.63 14.75 14.23
CA THR A 138 -6.23 14.25 15.47
C THR A 138 -6.07 15.22 16.65
N ALA A 139 -5.08 16.12 16.57
CA ALA A 139 -4.70 17.04 17.64
C ALA A 139 -5.29 18.46 17.55
N ILE A 140 -6.07 18.80 16.51
CA ILE A 140 -6.68 20.15 16.37
C ILE A 140 -7.88 20.30 17.33
N GLY A 141 -7.57 20.42 18.62
CA GLY A 141 -8.48 20.81 19.71
C GLY A 141 -8.35 22.29 20.05
N GLY A 142 -8.50 23.19 19.07
CA GLY A 142 -8.40 24.64 19.28
C GLY A 142 -9.74 25.35 19.14
N LYS A 143 -10.41 25.66 20.26
CA LYS A 143 -11.62 26.51 20.27
C LYS A 143 -11.19 27.97 20.33
N TYR A 144 -11.22 28.67 19.19
CA TYR A 144 -11.06 30.13 19.17
C TYR A 144 -12.43 30.78 19.46
N ILE A 145 -12.50 31.58 20.53
CA ILE A 145 -13.62 32.50 20.73
C ILE A 145 -13.34 33.72 19.86
N TYR A 146 -14.16 33.93 18.84
CA TYR A 146 -14.18 35.18 18.10
C TYR A 146 -14.97 36.21 18.91
N GLU A 147 -14.31 37.25 19.41
CA GLU A 147 -14.97 38.43 19.96
C GLU A 147 -14.97 39.53 18.91
N ASP A 148 -16.16 39.81 18.36
CA ASP A 148 -16.38 40.98 17.52
C ASP A 148 -16.39 42.23 18.41
N LYS A 149 -15.41 43.11 18.22
CA LYS A 149 -15.35 44.40 18.92
C LYS A 149 -15.97 45.46 18.03
N HIS A 150 -17.27 45.70 18.22
CA HIS A 150 -17.89 46.94 17.77
C HIS A 150 -17.48 48.09 18.68
N GLU A 151 -16.66 49.02 18.16
CA GLU A 151 -16.56 50.36 18.73
C GLU A 151 -17.87 51.10 18.47
N GLU A 152 -18.68 51.33 19.52
CA GLU A 152 -19.70 52.37 19.47
C GLU A 152 -18.99 53.73 19.37
N ALA A 153 -19.09 54.38 18.21
CA ALA A 153 -18.68 55.76 18.06
C ALA A 153 -19.48 56.63 19.05
N ALA A 154 -18.80 57.11 20.09
CA ALA A 154 -19.37 58.05 21.04
C ALA A 154 -19.74 59.36 20.32
N LYS A 155 -20.98 59.81 20.55
CA LYS A 155 -21.56 61.07 20.06
C LYS A 155 -20.86 62.31 20.60
#